data_AF-A0A367QX92-F1
#
_entry.id   AF-A0A367QX92-F1
#
_cell.length_a   1.000
_cell.length_b   1.000
_cell.length_c   1.000
_cell.angle_alpha   90.00
_cell.angle_beta   90.00
_cell.angle_gamma   90.00
#
_symmetry.space_group_name_H-M   'P 1'
#
loop_
_entity.id
_entity.type
_entity.pdbx_description
1 polymer ?
#
loop_
_entity_poly.entity_id
_entity_poly.type
_entity_poly.pdbx_seq_one_letter_code
_entity_poly.pdbx_strand_id
1 'polypeptide(L)' 'MTPEQKQALQEHIQAIAKLLYEDTSLERLTNLGGIEEAVRSQMQKHVMPEVGVFLSKRLQAQAQDINDD' A
#
# COMPACT_ATOMS: atom_id res chain seq x y z
N MET A 1 -1.31 14.03 -9.81
CA MET A 1 -2.24 14.12 -8.68
C MET A 1 -2.59 15.57 -8.44
N THR A 2 -3.89 15.90 -8.43
CA THR A 2 -4.39 17.21 -7.99
C THR A 2 -4.13 17.40 -6.48
N PRO A 3 -4.24 18.62 -5.95
CA PRO A 3 -4.15 18.86 -4.50
C PRO A 3 -5.10 17.97 -3.69
N GLU A 4 -6.34 17.80 -4.16
CA GLU A 4 -7.37 16.97 -3.51
C GLU A 4 -6.97 15.50 -3.51
N GLN A 5 -6.40 15.02 -4.63
CA GLN A 5 -5.90 13.64 -4.71
C GLN A 5 -4.71 13.41 -3.77
N LYS A 6 -3.82 14.40 -3.58
CA LYS A 6 -2.71 14.31 -2.63
C LYS A 6 -3.21 14.28 -1.19
N GLN A 7 -4.19 15.12 -0.85
CA GLN A 7 -4.84 15.15 0.46
C GLN A 7 -5.48 13.78 0.77
N ALA A 8 -6.29 13.27 -0.16
CA ALA A 8 -6.89 11.94 -0.02
C ALA A 8 -5.83 10.86 0.16
N LEU A 9 -4.78 10.84 -0.67
CA LEU A 9 -3.69 9.88 -0.53
C LEU A 9 -3.04 9.95 0.87
N GLN A 10 -2.79 11.15 1.38
CA GLN A 10 -2.18 11.33 2.69
C GLN A 10 -3.07 10.78 3.82
N GLU A 11 -4.37 11.00 3.76
CA GLU A 11 -5.35 10.45 4.73
C GLU A 11 -5.32 8.91 4.71
N HIS A 12 -5.25 8.31 3.52
CA HIS A 12 -5.18 6.86 3.38
C HIS A 12 -3.86 6.31 3.91
N ILE A 13 -2.74 6.99 3.64
CA ILE A 13 -1.42 6.62 4.16
C ILE A 13 -1.43 6.66 5.69
N GLN A 14 -2.02 7.69 6.31
CA GLN A 14 -2.10 7.79 7.77
C GLN A 14 -2.95 6.66 8.37
N ALA A 15 -4.09 6.35 7.75
CA ALA A 15 -4.94 5.25 8.20
C ALA A 15 -4.23 3.89 8.11
N ILE A 16 -3.55 3.63 6.99
CA ILE A 16 -2.74 2.41 6.80
C ILE A 16 -1.61 2.36 7.84
N ALA A 17 -0.85 3.45 8.00
CA ALA A 17 0.26 3.50 8.94
C ALA A 17 -0.16 3.19 10.38
N LYS A 18 -1.32 3.70 10.82
CA LYS A 18 -1.88 3.39 12.14
C LYS A 18 -2.14 1.89 12.32
N LEU A 19 -2.80 1.26 11.35
CA LEU A 19 -3.12 -0.17 11.39
C LEU A 19 -1.85 -1.03 11.40
N LEU A 20 -0.88 -0.71 10.53
CA LEU A 20 0.37 -1.46 10.45
C LEU A 20 1.25 -1.27 11.71
N TYR A 21 1.19 -0.09 12.33
CA TYR A 21 1.86 0.15 13.61
C TYR A 21 1.28 -0.71 14.73
N GLU A 22 -0.05 -0.83 14.81
CA GLU A 22 -0.73 -1.68 15.80
C GLU A 22 -0.37 -3.18 15.64
N ASP A 23 -0.07 -3.64 14.43
CA ASP A 23 0.40 -5.01 14.13
C ASP A 23 1.94 -5.18 14.22
N THR A 24 2.68 -4.13 14.58
CA THR A 24 4.15 -4.16 14.63
C THR A 24 4.67 -4.31 16.06
N SER A 25 5.55 -5.28 16.29
CA SER A 25 6.24 -5.42 17.59
C SER A 25 7.11 -4.20 17.88
N LEU A 26 6.91 -3.60 19.07
CA LEU A 26 7.67 -2.44 19.54
C LEU A 26 9.17 -2.71 19.66
N GLU A 27 9.57 -3.97 19.85
CA GLU A 27 10.99 -4.37 19.91
C GLU A 27 11.74 -4.04 18.61
N ARG A 28 11.02 -4.01 17.48
CA ARG A 28 11.57 -3.66 16.16
C ARG A 28 11.66 -2.15 15.93
N LEU A 29 11.00 -1.32 16.74
CA LEU A 29 10.92 0.14 16.52
C LEU A 29 11.93 0.93 17.38
N THR A 30 13.11 0.37 17.61
CA THR A 30 14.12 0.93 18.53
C THR A 30 15.23 1.69 17.82
N ASN A 31 15.43 1.44 16.52
CA ASN A 31 16.45 2.08 15.70
C ASN A 31 16.00 2.15 14.24
N LEU A 32 16.72 2.91 13.41
CA LEU A 32 16.35 3.12 12.01
C LEU A 32 16.31 1.81 11.19
N GLY A 33 17.19 0.85 11.47
CA GLY A 33 17.21 -0.44 10.78
C GLY A 33 15.99 -1.28 11.10
N GLY A 34 15.62 -1.37 12.38
CA GLY A 34 14.42 -2.09 12.79
C GLY A 34 13.12 -1.44 12.30
N ILE A 35 13.06 -0.10 12.28
CA ILE A 35 11.93 0.64 11.69
C ILE A 35 11.81 0.32 10.20
N GLU A 36 12.91 0.35 9.45
CA GLU A 36 12.91 0.02 8.02
C GLU A 36 12.44 -1.41 7.78
N GLU A 37 12.97 -2.39 8.52
CA GLU A 37 12.59 -3.80 8.39
C GLU A 37 11.09 -3.98 8.69
N ALA A 38 10.59 -3.35 9.75
CA ALA A 38 9.18 -3.40 10.12
C ALA A 38 8.28 -2.80 9.02
N VAL A 39 8.63 -1.62 8.50
CA VAL A 39 7.90 -0.97 7.40
C VAL A 39 7.90 -1.88 6.16
N ARG A 40 9.06 -2.40 5.76
CA ARG A 40 9.18 -3.29 4.60
C ARG A 40 8.32 -4.53 4.75
N SER A 41 8.39 -5.21 5.90
CA SER A 41 7.64 -6.43 6.16
C SER A 41 6.12 -6.19 6.13
N GLN A 42 5.66 -5.13 6.81
CA GLN A 42 4.24 -4.78 6.84
C GLN A 42 3.71 -4.40 5.45
N MET A 43 4.48 -3.62 4.68
CA MET A 43 4.10 -3.25 3.31
C MET A 43 4.04 -4.47 2.39
N GLN A 44 5.02 -5.38 2.46
CA GLN A 44 5.04 -6.61 1.67
C GLN A 44 3.87 -7.54 2.00
N LYS A 45 3.52 -7.66 3.27
CA LYS A 45 2.47 -8.57 3.74
C LYS A 45 1.06 -8.05 3.46
N HIS A 46 0.83 -6.76 3.64
CA HIS A 46 -0.55 -6.22 3.68
C HIS A 46 -0.89 -5.23 2.55
N VAL A 47 0.08 -4.48 2.00
CA VAL A 47 -0.22 -3.36 1.09
C VAL A 47 0.12 -3.70 -0.35
N MET A 48 1.34 -4.17 -0.60
CA MET A 48 1.83 -4.47 -1.95
C MET A 48 0.96 -5.50 -2.71
N PRO A 49 0.46 -6.59 -2.08
CA PRO A 49 -0.41 -7.55 -2.76
C PRO A 49 -1.70 -6.91 -3.27
N GLU A 50 -2.37 -6.10 -2.44
CA GLU A 50 -3.64 -5.45 -2.80
C GLU A 50 -3.46 -4.46 -3.95
N VAL A 51 -2.38 -3.67 -3.91
CA VAL A 51 -2.02 -2.77 -5.01
C VAL A 51 -1.73 -3.56 -6.30
N GLY A 52 -0.98 -4.66 -6.20
CA GLY A 52 -0.67 -5.53 -7.33
C GLY A 52 -1.92 -6.15 -7.95
N VAL A 53 -2.83 -6.67 -7.13
CA VAL A 53 -4.13 -7.23 -7.56
C VAL A 53 -4.98 -6.16 -8.23
N PHE A 54 -5.08 -4.96 -7.66
CA PHE A 54 -5.83 -3.86 -8.27
C PHE A 54 -5.30 -3.53 -9.68
N LEU A 55 -3.99 -3.38 -9.83
CA LEU A 55 -3.38 -3.07 -11.12
C LEU A 55 -3.54 -4.22 -12.13
N SER A 56 -3.42 -5.48 -11.68
CA SER A 56 -3.64 -6.66 -12.52
C SER A 56 -5.06 -6.71 -13.07
N LYS A 57 -6.07 -6.43 -12.24
CA LYS A 57 -7.48 -6.35 -12.68
C LYS A 57 -7.70 -5.23 -13.71
N ARG A 58 -7.05 -4.07 -13.51
CA ARG A 58 -7.13 -2.95 -14.48
C ARG A 58 -6.49 -3.29 -15.82
N LEU A 59 -5.40 -4.06 -15.81
CA LEU A 59 -4.77 -4.56 -17.04
C LEU A 59 -5.69 -5.53 -17.79
N GLN A 60 -6.33 -6.46 -17.07
CA GLN A 60 -7.26 -7.42 -17.67
C GLN A 60 -8.49 -6.73 -18.29
N ALA A 61 -9.10 -5.77 -17.59
CA ALA A 61 -10.25 -5.03 -18.12
C ALA A 61 -9.92 -4.29 -19.43
N GLN A 62 -8.77 -3.61 -19.48
CA GLN A 62 -8.31 -2.96 -20.72
C GLN A 62 -8.10 -3.97 -21.86
N ALA A 63 -7.57 -5.16 -21.58
CA ALA A 63 -7.39 -6.19 -22.61
C ALA A 63 -8.71 -6.79 -23.10
N GLN A 64 -9.77 -6.78 -22.30
CA GLN A 64 -11.10 -7.24 -22.71
C GLN A 64 -11.80 -6.19 -23.58
N ASP A 65 -11.73 -4.91 -23.22
CA ASP A 65 -12.29 -3.81 -24.03
C ASP A 65 -11.65 -3.71 -25.43
N ILE A 66 -10.39 -4.12 -25.61
CA ILE A 66 -9.71 -4.12 -26.92
C ILE A 66 -10.14 -5.30 -27.80
N ASN A 67 -10.64 -6.39 -27.23
CA ASN A 67 -11.04 -7.59 -27.97
C ASN A 67 -12.55 -7.64 -28.30
N ASP A 68 -13.35 -6.73 -27.74
CA ASP A 68 -14.79 -6.57 -27.99
C ASP A 68 -15.12 -5.44 -28.99
N ASP A 69 -14.10 -4.79 -29.58
CA ASP A 69 -14.17 -3.79 -30.67
C ASP A 69 -13.65 -4.38 -32.01
#